data_AF-A0A174RFY0-F1
#
_entry.id   AF-A0A174RFY0-F1
#
_cell.length_a   1.000
_cell.length_b   1.000
_cell.length_c   1.000
_cell.angle_alpha   90.00
_cell.angle_beta   90.00
_cell.angle_gamma   90.00
#
_symmetry.space_group_name_H-M   'P 1'
#
loop_
_entity.id
_entity.type
_entity.pdbx_description
1 polymer ?
#
loop_
_entity_poly.entity_id
_entity_poly.type
_entity_poly.pdbx_seq_one_letter_code
_entity_poly.pdbx_strand_id
1 'polypeptide(L)' 'MDKVSGRLTVFFEEPFWVGVFERISEGKLSVCKVTFGSEPKDYDM' A
#
# COMPACT_ATOMS: atom_id res chain seq x y z
N MET A 1 14.23 -2.08 -23.09
CA MET A 1 13.46 -2.72 -22.01
C MET A 1 13.22 -1.62 -20.99
N ASP A 2 11.99 -1.12 -20.89
CA ASP A 2 11.69 -0.07 -19.92
C ASP A 2 11.80 -0.62 -18.50
N LYS A 3 12.50 0.12 -17.63
CA LYS A 3 12.64 -0.24 -16.23
C LYS A 3 11.30 -0.04 -15.53
N VAL A 4 10.79 -1.10 -14.92
CA VAL A 4 9.63 -1.03 -14.02
C VAL A 4 10.15 -0.90 -12.59
N SER A 5 9.63 0.06 -11.82
CA SER A 5 9.86 0.15 -10.37
C SER A 5 8.56 0.19 -9.61
N GLY A 6 8.51 -0.51 -8.47
CA GLY A 6 7.38 -0.50 -7.55
C GLY A 6 7.79 -0.02 -6.16
N ARG A 7 6.91 0.70 -5.47
CA ARG A 7 7.04 1.05 -4.06
C ARG A 7 5.72 0.79 -3.35
N LEU A 8 5.78 0.15 -2.18
CA LEU A 8 4.65 0.02 -1.27
C LEU A 8 4.96 0.84 -0.02
N THR A 9 4.11 1.81 0.27
CA THR A 9 4.14 2.56 1.53
C THR A 9 2.98 2.08 2.38
N VAL A 10 3.24 1.63 3.61
CA VAL A 10 2.23 1.18 4.56
C VAL A 10 2.19 2.15 5.73
N PHE A 11 0.99 2.59 6.10
CA PHE A 11 0.75 3.47 7.25
C PHE A 11 -0.59 3.14 7.89
N PHE A 12 -0.74 3.56 9.15
CA PHE A 12 -1.99 3.44 9.88
C PHE A 12 -2.81 4.71 9.70
N GLU A 13 -4.03 4.58 9.20
CA GLU A 13 -5.04 5.63 9.11
C GLU A 13 -6.26 5.12 9.87
N GLU A 14 -6.43 5.57 11.12
CA GLU A 14 -7.42 5.01 12.04
C GLU A 14 -8.80 4.86 11.38
N PRO A 15 -9.44 3.66 11.44
CA PRO A 15 -9.05 2.46 12.20
C PRO A 15 -8.27 1.41 11.40
N PHE A 16 -7.76 1.73 10.20
CA PHE A 16 -7.27 0.76 9.22
C PHE A 16 -5.77 0.87 8.91
N TRP A 17 -5.17 -0.26 8.60
CA TRP A 17 -3.91 -0.31 7.87
C TRP A 17 -4.15 -0.03 6.39
N VAL A 18 -3.47 0.99 5.87
CA VAL A 18 -3.58 1.44 4.48
C VAL A 18 -2.22 1.28 3.79
N GLY A 19 -2.25 0.72 2.59
CA GLY A 19 -1.12 0.65 1.67
C GLY A 19 -1.33 1.55 0.45
N VAL A 20 -0.30 2.28 0.06
CA VAL A 20 -0.23 2.98 -1.22
C VAL A 20 0.82 2.28 -2.07
N PHE A 21 0.37 1.71 -3.19
CA PHE A 21 1.25 1.07 -4.15
C PHE A 21 1.50 2.00 -5.33
N GLU A 22 2.75 2.33 -5.59
CA GLU A 22 3.20 3.16 -6.70
C GLU A 22 3.95 2.30 -7.69
N ARG A 23 3.52 2.33 -8.95
CA ARG A 23 4.20 1.69 -10.08
C ARG A 23 4.65 2.74 -11.08
N ILE A 24 5.93 2.74 -11.41
CA ILE A 24 6.48 3.55 -12.49
C ILE A 24 6.85 2.61 -13.64
N SER A 25 6.26 2.85 -14.81
CA SER A 25 6.49 2.08 -16.04
C SER A 25 6.33 3.02 -17.23
N GLU A 26 7.23 2.97 -18.21
CA GLU A 26 7.19 3.83 -19.41
C GLU A 26 7.11 5.34 -19.07
N GLY A 27 7.77 5.76 -17.99
CA GLY A 27 7.70 7.14 -17.48
C GLY A 27 6.34 7.55 -16.89
N LYS A 28 5.38 6.63 -16.80
CA LYS A 28 4.05 6.86 -16.23
C LYS A 28 4.00 6.32 -14.80
N LEU A 29 3.41 7.12 -13.90
CA LEU A 29 3.07 6.71 -12.54
C LEU A 29 1.63 6.16 -12.52
N SER A 30 1.46 4.98 -11.94
CA SER A 30 0.16 4.40 -11.60
C SER A 30 0.13 4.16 -10.09
N VAL A 31 -0.95 4.57 -9.43
CA VAL A 31 -1.09 4.47 -7.98
C VAL A 31 -2.41 3.79 -7.63
N CYS A 32 -2.40 2.90 -6.65
CA CYS A 32 -3.63 2.40 -6.03
C CYS A 32 -3.53 2.42 -4.50
N LYS A 33 -4.68 2.63 -3.86
CA LYS A 33 -4.85 2.49 -2.41
C LYS A 33 -5.39 1.09 -2.11
N VAL A 34 -4.80 0.43 -1.12
CA VAL A 34 -5.24 -0.84 -0.59
C VAL A 34 -5.57 -0.65 0.89
N THR A 35 -6.77 -1.05 1.29
CA THR A 35 -7.14 -1.12 2.72
C THR A 35 -6.98 -2.58 3.16
N PHE A 36 -6.04 -2.85 4.06
CA PHE A 36 -5.74 -4.21 4.51
C PHE A 36 -6.77 -4.72 5.52
N GLY A 37 -7.16 -3.89 6.48
CA GLY A 37 -8.02 -4.28 7.59
C GLY A 37 -7.78 -3.39 8.79
N SER A 38 -8.58 -3.55 9.85
CA SER A 38 -8.38 -2.81 11.09
C SER A 38 -7.09 -3.23 11.77
N GLU A 39 -6.56 -2.40 12.67
CA GLU A 39 -5.50 -2.84 13.58
C GLU A 39 -5.94 -4.14 14.28
N PRO A 40 -5.11 -5.22 14.29
CA PRO A 40 -5.40 -6.39 15.08
C PRO A 40 -5.50 -5.95 16.53
N LYS A 41 -6.67 -6.10 17.14
CA LYS A 41 -6.79 -6.00 18.58
C LYS A 41 -6.25 -7.31 19.12
N ASP A 42 -5.25 -7.28 20.01
CA ASP A 42 -4.68 -8.45 20.71
C ASP A 42 -5.71 -9.15 21.64
N TYR A 43 -6.90 -9.47 21.14
CA TYR A 43 -8.00 -10.06 21.88
C TYR A 43 -8.23 -11.55 21.56
N ASP A 44 -7.28 -12.19 20.90
CA ASP A 44 -7.20 -13.64 20.76
C ASP A 44 -6.16 -14.21 21.75
N MET A 45 -6.53 -14.24 23.03
CA MET A 45 -5.96 -15.12 24.06
C MET A 45 -7.07 -15.94 24.70
#